data_AF-A0A3E2NDF3-F1
#
_entry.id   AF-A0A3E2NDF3-F1
#
_cell.length_a   1.000
_cell.length_b   1.000
_cell.length_c   1.000
_cell.angle_alpha   90.00
_cell.angle_beta   90.00
_cell.angle_gamma   90.00
#
_symmetry.space_group_name_H-M   'P 1'
#
loop_
_entity.id
_entity.type
_entity.pdbx_description
1 polymer ?
#
loop_
_entity_poly.entity_id
_entity_poly.type
_entity_poly.pdbx_seq_one_letter_code
_entity_poly.pdbx_strand_id
1 'polypeptide(L)' 'MTSTMLKILALIFIFLDHIAEFIPGVPIWLHWIGRVSAPIFFFCMVWGFNGTTSYLKI' A
#
# COMPACT_ATOMS: atom_id res chain seq x y z
N MET A 1 -9.15 -13.24 -2.35
CA MET A 1 -8.74 -11.85 -2.68
C MET A 1 -7.55 -11.93 -3.62
N THR A 2 -7.61 -11.33 -4.81
CA THR A 2 -6.44 -11.31 -5.72
C THR A 2 -5.41 -10.30 -5.22
N SER A 3 -4.11 -10.62 -5.34
CA SER A 3 -3.02 -9.71 -4.91
C SER A 3 -3.13 -8.31 -5.55
N THR A 4 -3.70 -8.23 -6.76
CA THR A 4 -3.98 -6.97 -7.48
C THR A 4 -4.94 -6.06 -6.72
N MET A 5 -5.98 -6.62 -6.07
CA MET A 5 -6.93 -5.82 -5.29
C MET A 5 -6.27 -5.17 -4.07
N LEU A 6 -5.37 -5.88 -3.38
CA LEU A 6 -4.63 -5.30 -2.25
C LEU A 6 -3.69 -4.16 -2.70
N LYS A 7 -3.06 -4.31 -3.87
CA LYS A 7 -2.20 -3.25 -4.45
C LYS A 7 -3.01 -1.99 -4.79
N ILE A 8 -4.18 -2.16 -5.41
CA ILE A 8 -5.08 -1.04 -5.73
C ILE A 8 -5.58 -0.37 -4.45
N LEU A 9 -5.94 -1.14 -3.43
CA LEU A 9 -6.37 -0.62 -2.14
C LEU A 9 -5.26 0.18 -1.45
N ALA A 10 -4.01 -0.32 -1.47
CA ALA A 10 -2.85 0.39 -0.92
C ALA A 10 -2.60 1.72 -1.65
N LEU A 11 -2.74 1.73 -2.98
CA LEU A 11 -2.60 2.93 -3.81
C LEU A 11 -3.67 3.98 -3.49
N ILE A 12 -4.92 3.57 -3.30
CA ILE A 12 -6.01 4.48 -2.93
C ILE A 12 -5.74 5.09 -1.54
N PHE A 13 -5.29 4.30 -0.57
CA PHE A 13 -5.04 4.81 0.78
C PHE A 13 -3.91 5.84 0.86
N ILE A 14 -2.77 5.63 0.17
CA ILE A 14 -1.69 6.62 0.17
C ILE A 14 -2.09 7.90 -0.59
N PHE A 15 -2.91 7.75 -1.65
CA PHE A 15 -3.39 8.88 -2.44
C PHE A 15 -4.35 9.77 -1.65
N LEU A 16 -5.29 9.16 -0.91
CA LEU A 16 -6.23 9.89 -0.04
C LEU A 16 -5.52 10.60 1.12
N ASP A 17 -4.48 9.98 1.67
CA ASP A 17 -3.64 10.57 2.72
C ASP A 17 -2.92 11.83 2.23
N HIS A 18 -2.30 11.79 1.05
CA HIS A 18 -1.65 12.97 0.48
C HIS A 18 -2.66 14.06 0.14
N ILE A 19 -3.85 13.72 -0.38
CA ILE A 19 -4.92 14.71 -0.60
C ILE A 19 -5.34 15.38 0.72
N ALA A 20 -5.42 14.61 1.81
CA ALA A 20 -5.72 15.13 3.13
C ALA A 20 -4.63 16.10 3.62
N GLU A 21 -3.35 15.82 3.37
CA GLU A 21 -2.24 16.73 3.70
C GLU A 21 -2.31 18.07 2.94
N PHE A 22 -2.81 18.08 1.69
CA PHE A 22 -2.98 19.31 0.91
C PHE A 22 -4.22 20.14 1.27
N ILE A 23 -5.19 19.59 2.01
CA ILE A 23 -6.43 20.29 2.38
C ILE A 23 -6.36 20.73 3.85
N PRO A 24 -6.16 22.03 4.15
CA PRO A 24 -6.15 22.50 5.53
C PRO A 24 -7.54 22.36 6.16
N GLY A 25 -7.63 21.70 7.32
CA GLY A 25 -8.87 21.50 8.09
C GLY A 25 -9.44 20.07 8.07
N VAL A 26 -8.74 19.12 7.44
CA VAL A 26 -9.15 17.71 7.49
C VAL A 26 -8.88 17.06 8.86
N PRO A 27 -9.72 16.09 9.26
CA PRO A 27 -9.60 15.46 10.55
C PRO A 27 -8.39 14.48 10.62
N ILE A 28 -7.67 14.52 11.73
CA ILE A 28 -6.36 13.84 11.94
C ILE A 28 -6.35 12.33 11.65
N TRP A 29 -7.49 11.66 11.79
CA TRP A 29 -7.62 10.22 11.53
C TRP A 29 -7.39 9.85 10.06
N LEU A 30 -7.56 10.79 9.12
CA LEU A 30 -7.20 10.55 7.72
C LEU A 30 -5.70 10.30 7.56
N HIS A 31 -4.85 10.94 8.36
CA HIS A 31 -3.41 10.68 8.35
C HIS A 31 -3.06 9.26 8.86
N TRP A 32 -3.91 8.70 9.73
CA TRP A 32 -3.70 7.37 10.27
C TRP A 32 -3.98 6.30 9.21
N ILE A 33 -4.94 6.55 8.32
CA ILE A 33 -5.23 5.69 7.16
C ILE A 33 -4.03 5.65 6.21
N GLY A 34 -3.38 6.80 5.98
CA GLY A 34 -2.13 6.86 5.23
C GLY A 34 -1.03 6.00 5.83
N ARG A 35 -0.86 6.01 7.17
CA ARG A 35 0.14 5.17 7.84
C ARG A 35 -0.12 3.68 7.70
N VAL A 36 -1.39 3.26 7.61
CA VAL A 36 -1.77 1.85 7.36
C VAL A 36 -1.52 1.44 5.89
N SER A 37 -1.43 2.40 4.95
CA SER A 37 -1.07 2.06 3.57
C SER A 37 0.35 1.47 3.44
N ALA A 38 1.31 1.95 4.25
CA ALA A 38 2.70 1.51 4.22
C ALA A 38 2.86 -0.01 4.50
N PRO A 39 2.32 -0.58 5.60
CA PRO A 39 2.41 -2.03 5.84
C PRO A 39 1.69 -2.87 4.77
N ILE A 40 0.58 -2.40 4.19
CA ILE A 40 -0.12 -3.11 3.11
C ILE A 40 0.73 -3.12 1.83
N PHE A 41 1.38 -2.00 1.53
CA PHE A 41 2.31 -1.89 0.41
C PHE A 41 3.51 -2.83 0.59
N PHE A 42 4.14 -2.84 1.76
CA PHE A 42 5.25 -3.75 2.06
C PHE A 42 4.85 -5.22 1.99
N PHE A 43 3.65 -5.58 2.48
CA PHE A 43 3.11 -6.92 2.32
C PHE A 43 2.96 -7.29 0.84
N CYS A 44 2.36 -6.42 0.03
CA CYS A 44 2.20 -6.65 -1.41
C CYS A 44 3.54 -6.71 -2.15
N MET A 45 4.54 -5.96 -1.70
CA MET A 45 5.90 -5.96 -2.23
C MET A 45 6.56 -7.32 -2.00
N VAL A 46 6.61 -7.80 -0.75
CA VAL A 46 7.16 -9.13 -0.39
C VAL A 46 6.39 -10.26 -1.08
N TRP A 47 5.07 -10.15 -1.13
CA TRP A 47 4.22 -11.14 -1.83
C TRP A 47 4.48 -11.17 -3.34
N GLY A 48 4.77 -10.03 -3.96
CA GLY A 48 5.17 -9.94 -5.36
C GLY A 48 6.49 -10.66 -5.66
N PHE A 49 7.41 -10.70 -4.69
CA PHE A 49 8.68 -11.43 -4.81
C PHE A 49 8.55 -12.95 -4.65
N ASN A 50 7.47 -13.43 -4.01
CA ASN A 50 7.22 -14.86 -3.81
C ASN A 50 6.95 -15.61 -5.14
N GLY A 51 6.66 -14.87 -6.24
CA GLY A 51 6.53 -15.42 -7.58
C GLY A 51 7.79 -15.34 -8.45
N THR A 52 8.84 -14.64 -7.99
CA THR A 52 10.10 -14.43 -8.73
C THR A 52 11.21 -15.37 -8.24
N THR A 53 10.92 -16.66 -8.14
CA THR A 53 11.97 -17.70 -8.10
C THR A 53 12.45 -18.00 -9.52
N SER A 54 13.26 -17.09 -10.06
CA SER A 54 14.07 -17.39 -11.23
C SER A 54 15.21 -18.34 -10.82
N TYR A 55 15.00 -19.63 -11.07
CA TYR A 55 16.01 -20.66 -11.38
C TYR A 55 17.43 -20.48 -10.80
N LEU A 56 17.63 -20.81 -9.52
CA LEU A 56 18.91 -21.41 -9.10
C LEU A 56 18.64 -22.88 -8.76
N LYS A 57 18.60 -23.70 -9.81
CA LYS A 57 18.92 -25.13 -9.70
C LYS A 57 20.42 -25.21 -9.45
N ILE A 58 20.82 -25.35 -8.19
CA ILE A 58 22.15 -25.86 -7.80
C ILE A 58 21.98 -27.35 -7.52
#